data_AF-A0A163TIC5-F1
#
_entry.id   AF-A0A163TIC5-F1
#
_cell.length_a   1.000
_cell.length_b   1.000
_cell.length_c   1.000
_cell.angle_alpha   90.00
_cell.angle_beta   90.00
_cell.angle_gamma   90.00
#
_symmetry.space_group_name_H-M   'P 1'
#
loop_
_entity.id
_entity.type
_entity.pdbx_description
1 polymer ?
#
loop_
_entity_poly.entity_id
_entity_poly.type
_entity_poly.pdbx_seq_one_letter_code
_entity_poly.pdbx_strand_id
1 'polypeptide(L)'
;MDQWLRNTNVVKVISLIIGIMLWAVVRADNAPIAGTSGAGILEEKIGNVAVTPKYDTDQFYVVQVDPPQVTLSLTGRDSALKKVMNTGTYSVELDLTKVGKGEYLLPVTPIGFPSNVTVKATPANVRVVIDDKKNKSMPVTVNVTGIPAVGLKAGQPVAKPKQVTVSVPSRIYDEVESVRADVNVEKASSPVSSKVKLVAYNKDGKPIETAVINPAVVEVEVPITSPFTLVPLQVKLVGEPPRGYAVASVRQSTDKVTVFGPQNVLDRLEFYEGPQVNLGDLKEDKEFTLPIPPRNNVKQLDPDKVTVNVTIVPSVTKTLEAIPLSIIGQNDGFDTKVVLPESGQLNLTVEGAKELIDKLKPQDVQGILDVSNLPPGKHEVPVTWNLPTFVKKGPQQDFKATVEISAKPGKQPETPPATPPATPPAAP
;
A
#
# COMPACT_ATOMS: atom_id res chain seq x y z
N MET A 1 -14.19 93.17 58.87
CA MET A 1 -14.29 92.52 57.54
C MET A 1 -13.72 93.37 56.39
N ASP A 2 -13.53 94.69 56.53
CA ASP A 2 -13.28 95.61 55.38
C ASP A 2 -11.83 95.85 54.92
N GLN A 3 -10.80 95.24 55.53
CA GLN A 3 -9.41 95.48 55.10
C GLN A 3 -8.87 94.49 54.05
N TRP A 4 -9.56 93.38 53.80
CA TRP A 4 -9.04 92.32 52.92
C TRP A 4 -9.32 92.58 51.43
N LEU A 5 -10.40 93.32 51.11
CA LEU A 5 -10.81 93.67 49.74
C LEU A 5 -10.02 94.83 49.11
N ARG A 6 -9.13 95.49 49.86
CA ARG A 6 -8.26 96.56 49.35
C ARG A 6 -6.95 96.06 48.73
N ASN A 7 -6.60 94.79 48.92
CA ASN A 7 -5.37 94.23 48.38
C ASN A 7 -5.61 93.72 46.94
N THR A 8 -4.97 94.36 45.97
CA THR A 8 -5.10 94.02 44.53
C THR A 8 -4.82 92.54 44.24
N ASN A 9 -3.98 91.87 45.02
CA ASN A 9 -3.70 90.44 44.83
C ASN A 9 -4.86 89.54 45.31
N VAL A 10 -5.58 89.94 46.36
CA VAL A 10 -6.76 89.22 46.87
C VAL A 10 -7.93 89.33 45.88
N VAL A 11 -8.12 90.50 45.28
CA VAL A 11 -9.15 90.72 44.25
C VAL A 11 -8.88 89.87 43.00
N LYS A 12 -7.61 89.71 42.58
CA LYS A 12 -7.24 88.84 41.46
C LYS A 12 -7.57 87.37 41.72
N VAL A 13 -7.26 86.85 42.90
CA VAL A 13 -7.56 85.45 43.28
C VAL A 13 -9.07 85.21 43.35
N ILE A 14 -9.82 86.14 43.94
CA ILE A 14 -11.29 86.06 43.99
C ILE A 14 -11.90 86.09 42.58
N SER A 15 -11.38 86.92 41.68
CA SER A 15 -11.87 86.99 40.29
C SER A 15 -11.61 85.68 39.51
N LEU A 16 -10.48 85.01 39.77
CA LEU A 16 -10.18 83.71 39.19
C LEU A 16 -11.13 82.62 39.71
N ILE A 17 -11.40 82.61 41.02
CA ILE A 17 -12.32 81.65 41.63
C ILE A 17 -13.73 81.83 41.08
N ILE A 18 -14.22 83.08 40.98
CA ILE A 18 -15.53 83.39 40.39
C ILE A 18 -15.56 83.00 38.90
N GLY A 19 -14.46 83.22 38.17
CA GLY A 19 -14.33 82.80 36.76
C GLY A 19 -14.39 81.29 36.58
N ILE A 20 -13.72 80.52 37.43
CA ILE A 20 -13.79 79.04 37.43
C ILE A 20 -15.18 78.57 37.85
N MET A 21 -15.82 79.23 38.81
CA MET A 21 -17.18 78.90 39.25
C MET A 21 -18.20 79.16 38.14
N LEU A 22 -18.11 80.31 37.45
CA LEU A 22 -18.95 80.62 36.29
C LEU A 22 -18.67 79.69 35.11
N TRP A 23 -17.40 79.36 34.84
CA TRP A 23 -17.06 78.37 33.83
C TRP A 23 -17.64 77.00 34.15
N ALA A 24 -17.60 76.57 35.41
CA ALA A 24 -18.19 75.32 35.87
C ALA A 24 -19.72 75.33 35.75
N VAL A 25 -20.39 76.44 36.07
CA VAL A 25 -21.85 76.58 35.91
C VAL A 25 -22.27 76.56 34.44
N VAL A 26 -21.57 77.30 33.57
CA VAL A 26 -21.82 77.30 32.11
C VAL A 26 -21.50 75.95 31.48
N ARG A 27 -20.48 75.24 31.97
CA ARG A 27 -20.16 73.88 31.52
C ARG A 27 -21.16 72.85 32.06
N ALA A 28 -21.69 73.05 33.27
CA ALA A 28 -22.69 72.19 33.89
C ALA A 28 -24.07 72.32 33.23
N ASP A 29 -24.46 73.51 32.76
CA ASP A 29 -25.64 73.69 31.91
C ASP A 29 -25.46 73.11 30.48
N ASN A 30 -24.22 72.81 30.10
CA ASN A 30 -23.89 72.06 28.87
C ASN A 30 -23.57 70.58 29.14
N ALA A 31 -23.93 70.05 30.32
CA ALA A 31 -24.25 68.63 30.39
C ALA A 31 -25.58 68.47 29.64
N PRO A 32 -25.66 67.67 28.55
CA PRO A 32 -26.95 67.43 27.93
C PRO A 32 -27.89 66.93 29.01
N ILE A 33 -28.92 67.72 29.30
CA ILE A 33 -29.99 67.32 30.21
C ILE A 33 -30.55 66.04 29.62
N ALA A 34 -30.26 64.90 30.27
CA ALA A 34 -30.91 63.63 30.00
C ALA A 34 -32.36 63.76 30.48
N GLY A 35 -33.17 64.46 29.69
CA GLY A 35 -34.46 64.94 30.14
C GLY A 35 -35.28 65.53 29.00
N THR A 36 -35.37 64.80 27.89
CA THR A 36 -36.59 64.71 27.08
C THR A 36 -36.43 63.51 26.16
N SER A 37 -36.68 62.31 26.68
CA SER A 37 -37.07 61.19 25.83
C SER A 37 -38.39 61.60 25.20
N GLY A 38 -38.32 62.31 24.07
CA GLY A 38 -39.48 62.59 23.27
C GLY A 38 -40.24 61.28 23.09
N ALA A 39 -41.56 61.36 23.18
CA ALA A 39 -42.47 60.32 22.69
C ALA A 39 -42.36 60.19 21.15
N GLY A 40 -41.15 60.27 20.61
CA GLY A 40 -40.79 60.16 19.23
C GLY A 40 -40.63 58.69 18.90
N ILE A 41 -41.32 58.28 17.87
CA ILE A 41 -41.03 57.04 17.17
C ILE A 41 -39.67 57.25 16.49
N LEU A 42 -38.67 56.46 16.87
CA LEU A 42 -37.33 56.49 16.28
C LEU A 42 -37.20 55.39 15.24
N GLU A 43 -36.32 55.59 14.25
CA GLU A 43 -35.93 54.58 13.27
C GLU A 43 -34.47 54.18 13.50
N GLU A 44 -34.24 52.87 13.64
CA GLU A 44 -32.91 52.27 13.82
C GLU A 44 -32.69 51.21 12.74
N LYS A 45 -31.43 51.00 12.34
CA LYS A 45 -31.07 50.03 11.29
C LYS A 45 -30.09 49.00 11.81
N ILE A 46 -30.40 47.73 11.53
CA ILE A 46 -29.54 46.59 11.80
C ILE A 46 -29.14 45.98 10.46
N GLY A 47 -27.87 46.14 10.10
CA GLY A 47 -27.29 45.52 8.90
C GLY A 47 -26.90 44.06 9.11
N ASN A 48 -26.61 43.38 8.00
CA ASN A 48 -25.97 42.06 7.94
C ASN A 48 -26.69 40.94 8.71
N VAL A 49 -28.03 40.98 8.75
CA VAL A 49 -28.82 39.93 9.41
C VAL A 49 -28.96 38.74 8.46
N ALA A 50 -28.45 37.58 8.86
CA ALA A 50 -28.50 36.36 8.05
C ALA A 50 -29.93 35.86 7.85
N VAL A 51 -30.26 35.50 6.60
CA VAL A 51 -31.55 34.91 6.25
C VAL A 51 -31.47 33.40 6.50
N THR A 52 -32.33 32.90 7.40
CA THR A 52 -32.41 31.48 7.73
C THR A 52 -33.57 30.85 6.97
N PRO A 53 -33.32 29.98 5.97
CA PRO A 53 -34.38 29.28 5.26
C PRO A 53 -34.99 28.19 6.15
N LYS A 54 -36.32 28.13 6.17
CA LYS A 54 -37.11 27.13 6.87
C LYS A 54 -37.71 26.17 5.84
N TYR A 55 -37.19 24.95 5.81
CA TYR A 55 -37.55 23.92 4.83
C TYR A 55 -37.43 22.54 5.46
N ASP A 56 -37.99 21.53 4.77
CA ASP A 56 -37.77 20.13 5.11
C ASP A 56 -36.36 19.70 4.67
N THR A 57 -35.43 19.62 5.63
CA THR A 57 -34.02 19.27 5.42
C THR A 57 -33.80 17.82 4.97
N ASP A 58 -34.81 16.96 5.09
CA ASP A 58 -34.75 15.56 4.68
C ASP A 58 -35.10 15.38 3.20
N GLN A 59 -35.99 16.24 2.67
CA GLN A 59 -36.47 16.16 1.28
C GLN A 59 -35.79 17.15 0.34
N PHE A 60 -35.39 18.33 0.83
CA PHE A 60 -34.90 19.40 -0.02
C PHE A 60 -33.50 19.88 0.39
N TYR A 61 -32.83 20.51 -0.58
CA TYR A 61 -31.51 21.12 -0.41
C TYR A 61 -31.57 22.56 -0.94
N VAL A 62 -31.23 23.53 -0.10
CA VAL A 62 -31.14 24.94 -0.52
C VAL A 62 -29.77 25.15 -1.17
N VAL A 63 -29.79 25.37 -2.48
CA VAL A 63 -28.58 25.55 -3.29
C VAL A 63 -28.01 26.96 -3.11
N GLN A 64 -28.89 27.97 -3.10
CA GLN A 64 -28.48 29.37 -3.07
C GLN A 64 -29.57 30.23 -2.42
N VAL A 65 -29.13 31.22 -1.65
CA VAL A 65 -29.95 32.31 -1.09
C VAL A 65 -29.24 33.61 -1.42
N ASP A 66 -29.89 34.49 -2.17
CA ASP A 66 -29.30 35.74 -2.65
C ASP A 66 -30.28 36.94 -2.49
N PRO A 67 -29.93 37.95 -1.68
CA PRO A 67 -28.75 38.04 -0.82
C PRO A 67 -28.86 37.13 0.42
N PRO A 68 -27.73 36.61 0.96
CA PRO A 68 -27.73 35.80 2.19
C PRO A 68 -27.97 36.63 3.46
N GLN A 69 -27.85 37.95 3.35
CA GLN A 69 -28.03 38.89 4.45
C GLN A 69 -28.96 40.04 4.03
N VAL A 70 -29.76 40.51 4.98
CA VAL A 70 -30.68 41.65 4.79
C VAL A 70 -30.46 42.71 5.86
N THR A 71 -30.89 43.93 5.55
CA THR A 71 -30.90 45.05 6.51
C THR A 71 -32.30 45.21 7.09
N LEU A 72 -32.43 45.20 8.41
CA LEU A 72 -33.69 45.44 9.11
C LEU A 72 -33.79 46.91 9.52
N SER A 73 -34.88 47.56 9.14
CA SER A 73 -35.24 48.91 9.63
C SER A 73 -36.33 48.75 10.69
N LEU A 74 -36.04 49.19 11.91
CA LEU A 74 -36.90 49.07 13.06
C LEU A 74 -37.47 50.44 13.40
N THR A 75 -38.78 50.52 13.60
CA THR A 75 -39.48 51.75 13.94
C THR A 75 -40.28 51.53 15.21
N GLY A 76 -39.99 52.31 16.27
CA GLY A 76 -40.61 52.10 17.58
C GLY A 76 -40.20 53.12 18.64
N ARG A 77 -40.67 52.91 19.88
CA ARG A 77 -40.25 53.72 21.03
C ARG A 77 -38.79 53.39 21.38
N ASP A 78 -38.02 54.40 21.79
CA ASP A 78 -36.60 54.28 22.18
C ASP A 78 -36.31 53.09 23.12
N SER A 79 -37.15 52.91 24.15
CA SER A 79 -36.98 51.82 25.12
C SER A 79 -37.15 50.41 24.54
N ALA A 80 -37.99 50.26 23.51
CA ALA A 80 -38.20 48.98 22.83
C ALA A 80 -37.06 48.68 21.84
N LEU A 81 -36.57 49.69 21.12
CA LEU A 81 -35.45 49.56 20.20
C LEU A 81 -34.15 49.18 20.94
N LYS A 82 -33.83 49.88 22.03
CA LYS A 82 -32.66 49.55 22.88
C LYS A 82 -32.73 48.13 23.44
N LYS A 83 -33.92 47.65 23.79
CA LYS A 83 -34.10 46.28 24.27
C LYS A 83 -33.75 45.25 23.18
N VAL A 84 -34.25 45.44 21.96
CA VAL A 84 -33.97 44.55 20.82
C VAL A 84 -32.48 44.54 20.47
N MET A 85 -31.85 45.71 20.43
CA MET A 85 -30.40 45.84 20.15
C MET A 85 -29.54 45.15 21.22
N ASN A 86 -29.94 45.22 22.49
CA ASN A 86 -29.18 44.61 23.59
C ASN A 86 -29.42 43.11 23.73
N THR A 87 -30.61 42.59 23.39
CA THR A 87 -30.91 41.15 23.54
C THR A 87 -30.46 40.32 22.35
N GLY A 88 -30.45 40.86 21.13
CA GLY A 88 -29.99 40.14 19.93
C GLY A 88 -30.82 38.89 19.57
N THR A 89 -32.02 38.74 20.13
CA THR A 89 -32.89 37.56 19.99
C THR A 89 -33.79 37.63 18.74
N TYR A 90 -33.28 38.19 17.64
CA TYR A 90 -34.04 38.31 16.39
C TYR A 90 -33.44 37.41 15.31
N SER A 91 -34.30 36.92 14.41
CA SER A 91 -33.89 36.18 13.22
C SER A 91 -34.76 36.57 12.04
N VAL A 92 -34.25 36.35 10.83
CA VAL A 92 -35.01 36.56 9.60
C VAL A 92 -35.23 35.19 8.98
N GLU A 93 -36.49 34.74 8.97
CA GLU A 93 -36.87 33.45 8.40
C GLU A 93 -37.37 33.62 6.97
N LEU A 94 -36.98 32.67 6.11
CA LEU A 94 -37.53 32.50 4.77
C LEU A 94 -38.31 31.20 4.74
N ASP A 95 -39.64 31.26 4.70
CA ASP A 95 -40.50 30.07 4.71
C ASP A 95 -40.54 29.41 3.33
N LEU A 96 -39.94 28.23 3.23
CA LEU A 96 -39.92 27.40 2.03
C LEU A 96 -40.78 26.15 2.17
N THR A 97 -41.56 25.99 3.24
CA THR A 97 -42.33 24.77 3.52
C THR A 97 -43.46 24.51 2.52
N LYS A 98 -43.87 25.53 1.77
CA LYS A 98 -44.95 25.48 0.77
C LYS A 98 -44.46 25.46 -0.68
N VAL A 99 -43.15 25.48 -0.89
CA VAL A 99 -42.55 25.47 -2.24
C VAL A 99 -41.77 24.18 -2.45
N GLY A 100 -41.88 23.62 -3.65
CA GLY A 100 -41.11 22.44 -4.07
C GLY A 100 -39.82 22.85 -4.77
N LYS A 101 -39.23 21.96 -5.56
CA LYS A 101 -38.06 22.24 -6.40
C LYS A 101 -38.29 23.43 -7.36
N GLY A 102 -37.35 24.36 -7.41
CA GLY A 102 -37.36 25.48 -8.35
C GLY A 102 -36.62 26.72 -7.86
N GLU A 103 -36.72 27.79 -8.64
CA GLU A 103 -36.26 29.12 -8.25
C GLU A 103 -37.45 29.97 -7.83
N TYR A 104 -37.37 30.60 -6.67
CA TYR A 104 -38.44 31.45 -6.15
C TYR A 104 -37.90 32.79 -5.66
N LEU A 105 -38.74 33.81 -5.74
CA LEU A 105 -38.51 35.10 -5.12
C LEU A 105 -39.55 35.28 -4.02
N LEU A 106 -39.15 35.04 -2.78
CA LEU A 106 -40.06 34.98 -1.64
C LEU A 106 -39.75 36.08 -0.62
N PRO A 107 -40.78 36.59 0.07
CA PRO A 107 -40.59 37.61 1.10
C PRO A 107 -39.93 37.00 2.35
N VAL A 108 -39.06 37.77 3.00
CA VAL A 108 -38.46 37.37 4.28
C VAL A 108 -39.32 37.85 5.45
N THR A 109 -39.42 37.03 6.51
CA THR A 109 -40.20 37.32 7.70
C THR A 109 -39.30 37.55 8.90
N PRO A 110 -39.22 38.77 9.45
CA PRO A 110 -38.51 39.04 10.70
C PRO A 110 -39.26 38.42 11.89
N ILE A 111 -38.57 37.62 12.70
CA ILE A 111 -39.10 36.98 13.91
C ILE A 111 -38.30 37.39 15.16
N GLY A 112 -38.92 37.31 16.34
CA GLY A 112 -38.28 37.63 17.62
C GLY A 112 -38.34 39.11 18.03
N PHE A 113 -39.22 39.89 17.41
CA PHE A 113 -39.44 41.31 17.74
C PHE A 113 -40.65 41.51 18.67
N PRO A 114 -40.61 42.47 19.61
CA PRO A 114 -41.75 42.78 20.46
C PRO A 114 -42.86 43.47 19.66
N SER A 115 -44.13 43.29 20.07
CA SER A 115 -45.32 43.76 19.34
C SER A 115 -45.42 45.27 19.15
N ASN A 116 -44.61 46.05 19.88
CA ASN A 116 -44.55 47.52 19.81
C ASN A 116 -43.43 48.05 18.90
N VAL A 117 -42.79 47.20 18.09
CA VAL A 117 -41.77 47.58 17.10
C VAL A 117 -42.22 47.11 15.72
N THR A 118 -42.25 48.03 14.76
CA THR A 118 -42.48 47.71 13.34
C THR A 118 -41.14 47.42 12.67
N VAL A 119 -41.03 46.31 11.96
CA VAL A 119 -39.78 45.88 11.31
C VAL A 119 -39.99 45.73 9.81
N LYS A 120 -39.08 46.32 9.03
CA LYS A 120 -39.03 46.17 7.57
C LYS A 120 -37.68 45.63 7.13
N ALA A 121 -37.69 44.55 6.36
CA ALA A 121 -36.47 44.00 5.76
C ALA A 121 -36.21 44.64 4.38
N THR A 122 -34.94 44.96 4.11
CA THR A 122 -34.46 45.46 2.82
C THR A 122 -33.26 44.61 2.36
N PRO A 123 -33.36 43.93 1.20
CA PRO A 123 -34.54 43.78 0.34
C PRO A 123 -35.67 42.99 1.01
N ALA A 124 -36.91 43.27 0.60
CA ALA A 124 -38.10 42.60 1.14
C ALA A 124 -38.24 41.16 0.62
N ASN A 125 -37.75 40.90 -0.59
CA ASN A 125 -37.74 39.57 -1.21
C ASN A 125 -36.32 39.09 -1.45
N VAL A 126 -36.11 37.79 -1.27
CA VAL A 126 -34.82 37.13 -1.46
C VAL A 126 -35.01 36.01 -2.49
N ARG A 127 -34.05 35.90 -3.41
CA ARG A 127 -34.05 34.82 -4.41
C ARG A 127 -33.52 33.56 -3.76
N VAL A 128 -34.23 32.46 -3.91
CA VAL A 128 -33.86 31.15 -3.38
C VAL A 128 -33.94 30.09 -4.47
N VAL A 129 -32.94 29.22 -4.50
CA VAL A 129 -32.89 28.05 -5.37
C VAL A 129 -32.95 26.82 -4.49
N ILE A 130 -33.99 26.00 -4.67
CA ILE A 130 -34.24 24.78 -3.90
C ILE A 130 -34.30 23.59 -4.86
N ASP A 131 -33.58 22.53 -4.52
CA ASP A 131 -33.52 21.28 -5.27
C ASP A 131 -33.96 20.10 -4.40
N ASP A 132 -34.48 19.05 -5.03
CA ASP A 132 -34.76 17.79 -4.35
C ASP A 132 -33.45 17.16 -3.86
N LYS A 133 -33.45 16.65 -2.64
CA LYS A 133 -32.33 15.92 -2.04
C LYS A 133 -32.42 14.45 -2.44
N LYS A 134 -31.35 13.93 -3.02
CA LYS A 134 -31.20 12.49 -3.29
C LYS A 134 -30.08 11.91 -2.45
N ASN A 135 -30.31 10.68 -1.98
CA ASN A 135 -29.38 9.92 -1.17
C ASN A 135 -28.80 8.77 -1.99
N LYS A 136 -27.48 8.62 -1.95
CA LYS A 136 -26.75 7.54 -2.61
C LYS A 136 -25.91 6.81 -1.58
N SER A 137 -26.16 5.51 -1.40
CA SER A 137 -25.30 4.68 -0.55
C SER A 137 -24.05 4.27 -1.35
N MET A 138 -22.87 4.52 -0.81
CA MET A 138 -21.60 4.24 -1.48
C MET A 138 -20.60 3.60 -0.53
N PRO A 139 -19.74 2.69 -1.02
CA PRO A 139 -18.63 2.17 -0.24
C PRO A 139 -17.56 3.24 -0.02
N VAL A 140 -16.93 3.22 1.15
CA VAL A 140 -15.77 4.07 1.45
C VAL A 140 -14.54 3.47 0.80
N THR A 141 -13.89 4.24 -0.06
CA THR A 141 -12.60 3.87 -0.66
C THR A 141 -11.48 4.55 0.12
N VAL A 142 -10.54 3.77 0.65
CA VAL A 142 -9.40 4.34 1.38
C VAL A 142 -8.24 4.53 0.41
N ASN A 143 -7.73 5.75 0.34
CA ASN A 143 -6.52 6.07 -0.41
C ASN A 143 -5.35 6.17 0.58
N VAL A 144 -4.40 5.25 0.45
CA VAL A 144 -3.23 5.19 1.33
C VAL A 144 -2.07 5.91 0.68
N THR A 145 -1.51 6.90 1.37
CA THR A 145 -0.38 7.73 0.92
C THR A 145 0.84 7.50 1.80
N GLY A 146 2.03 7.69 1.25
CA GLY A 146 3.29 7.47 1.95
C GLY A 146 3.78 6.02 1.93
N ILE A 147 5.06 5.83 2.26
CA ILE A 147 5.72 4.52 2.27
C ILE A 147 5.94 4.11 3.74
N PRO A 148 5.51 2.91 4.18
CA PRO A 148 5.79 2.40 5.52
C PRO A 148 7.29 2.32 5.84
N ALA A 149 7.63 2.10 7.11
CA ALA A 149 9.02 1.93 7.50
C ALA A 149 9.71 0.79 6.72
N VAL A 150 11.03 0.90 6.58
CA VAL A 150 11.84 -0.02 5.76
C VAL A 150 11.57 -1.49 6.13
N GLY A 151 11.28 -2.31 5.13
CA GLY A 151 11.02 -3.73 5.28
C GLY A 151 9.59 -4.06 5.74
N LEU A 152 8.66 -3.11 5.73
CA LEU A 152 7.24 -3.31 6.00
C LEU A 152 6.39 -2.95 4.78
N LYS A 153 5.16 -3.45 4.76
CA LYS A 153 4.18 -3.22 3.70
C LYS A 153 2.83 -2.86 4.31
N ALA A 154 2.13 -1.91 3.70
CA ALA A 154 0.75 -1.62 4.04
C ALA A 154 -0.14 -2.73 3.49
N GLY A 155 -0.93 -3.35 4.36
CA GLY A 155 -1.96 -4.30 3.99
C GLY A 155 -3.22 -3.61 3.46
N GLN A 156 -4.30 -4.38 3.33
CA GLN A 156 -5.58 -3.83 2.88
C GLN A 156 -6.19 -2.94 3.97
N PRO A 157 -6.53 -1.68 3.66
CA PRO A 157 -7.16 -0.78 4.62
C PRO A 157 -8.60 -1.20 4.91
N VAL A 158 -9.05 -0.99 6.15
CA VAL A 158 -10.40 -1.31 6.60
C VAL A 158 -11.07 -0.05 7.14
N ALA A 159 -12.16 0.38 6.50
CA ALA A 159 -13.00 1.48 6.98
C ALA A 159 -14.20 0.97 7.79
N LYS A 160 -14.51 1.64 8.89
CA LYS A 160 -15.66 1.39 9.76
C LYS A 160 -16.46 2.70 9.92
N PRO A 161 -17.70 2.78 9.40
CA PRO A 161 -18.41 1.78 8.58
C PRO A 161 -17.85 1.63 7.15
N LYS A 162 -18.17 0.51 6.49
CA LYS A 162 -17.76 0.22 5.09
C LYS A 162 -18.56 1.00 4.04
N GLN A 163 -19.79 1.40 4.39
CA GLN A 163 -20.70 2.15 3.52
C GLN A 163 -21.16 3.41 4.24
N VAL A 164 -21.39 4.45 3.44
CA VAL A 164 -21.91 5.74 3.90
C VAL A 164 -22.97 6.24 2.95
N THR A 165 -23.85 7.10 3.47
CA THR A 165 -24.87 7.76 2.67
C THR A 165 -24.38 9.13 2.26
N VAL A 166 -24.37 9.39 0.96
CA VAL A 166 -24.07 10.69 0.38
C VAL A 166 -25.37 11.35 -0.05
N SER A 167 -25.66 12.51 0.52
CA SER A 167 -26.80 13.34 0.15
C SER A 167 -26.35 14.48 -0.74
N VAL A 168 -26.98 14.63 -1.91
CA VAL A 168 -26.68 15.67 -2.89
C VAL A 168 -27.95 16.19 -3.56
N PRO A 169 -27.92 17.41 -4.15
CA PRO A 169 -28.96 17.87 -5.05
C PRO A 169 -29.18 16.89 -6.21
N SER A 170 -30.44 16.65 -6.57
CA SER A 170 -30.84 15.70 -7.61
C SER A 170 -30.12 15.90 -8.95
N ARG A 171 -29.75 17.15 -9.29
CA ARG A 171 -29.04 17.51 -10.53
C ARG A 171 -27.62 16.96 -10.64
N ILE A 172 -26.90 16.77 -9.52
CA ILE A 172 -25.52 16.27 -9.50
C ILE A 172 -25.44 14.81 -8.98
N TYR A 173 -26.59 14.15 -8.82
CA TYR A 173 -26.67 12.80 -8.28
C TYR A 173 -25.80 11.78 -9.04
N ASP A 174 -25.79 11.90 -10.37
CA ASP A 174 -25.02 11.03 -11.27
C ASP A 174 -23.54 11.45 -11.43
N GLU A 175 -23.17 12.62 -10.92
CA GLU A 175 -21.78 13.08 -10.91
C GLU A 175 -20.98 12.45 -9.78
N VAL A 176 -21.62 12.04 -8.68
CA VAL A 176 -20.95 11.41 -7.52
C VAL A 176 -20.46 10.01 -7.90
N GLU A 177 -19.14 9.87 -8.05
CA GLU A 177 -18.48 8.64 -8.49
C GLU A 177 -17.85 7.86 -7.35
N SER A 178 -17.20 8.54 -6.39
CA SER A 178 -16.53 7.85 -5.28
C SER A 178 -16.50 8.68 -4.00
N VAL A 179 -16.47 8.00 -2.86
CA VAL A 179 -16.23 8.60 -1.54
C VAL A 179 -14.90 8.11 -1.04
N ARG A 180 -13.97 9.02 -0.75
CA ARG A 180 -12.60 8.68 -0.37
C ARG A 180 -12.25 9.13 1.04
N ALA A 181 -11.42 8.33 1.69
CA ALA A 181 -10.73 8.64 2.94
C ALA A 181 -9.22 8.56 2.68
N ASP A 182 -8.52 9.67 2.84
CA ASP A 182 -7.07 9.72 2.68
C ASP A 182 -6.37 9.40 4.01
N VAL A 183 -5.51 8.38 4.02
CA VAL A 183 -4.70 7.99 5.19
C VAL A 183 -3.22 8.03 4.82
N ASN A 184 -2.40 8.63 5.68
CA ASN A 184 -0.96 8.66 5.51
C ASN A 184 -0.29 7.59 6.38
N VAL A 185 0.55 6.74 5.78
CA VAL A 185 1.32 5.67 6.43
C VAL A 185 2.84 5.87 6.32
N GLU A 186 3.28 7.08 5.99
CA GLU A 186 4.70 7.43 5.87
C GLU A 186 5.48 7.05 7.15
N LYS A 187 6.52 6.23 6.99
CA LYS A 187 7.39 5.71 8.06
C LYS A 187 6.66 4.95 9.17
N ALA A 188 5.42 4.50 8.94
CA ALA A 188 4.67 3.73 9.92
C ALA A 188 5.34 2.35 10.15
N SER A 189 5.55 1.99 11.42
CA SER A 189 6.09 0.69 11.84
C SER A 189 5.07 -0.24 12.48
N SER A 190 3.84 0.23 12.70
CA SER A 190 2.74 -0.47 13.35
C SER A 190 1.42 -0.12 12.63
N PRO A 191 0.33 -0.89 12.84
CA PRO A 191 -0.98 -0.56 12.29
C PRO A 191 -1.37 0.89 12.58
N VAL A 192 -1.85 1.60 11.56
CA VAL A 192 -2.27 2.99 11.65
C VAL A 192 -3.78 3.03 11.73
N SER A 193 -4.34 3.44 12.87
CA SER A 193 -5.77 3.75 13.01
C SER A 193 -5.96 5.26 13.08
N SER A 194 -6.83 5.80 12.23
CA SER A 194 -7.13 7.24 12.20
C SER A 194 -8.60 7.50 11.86
N LYS A 195 -9.14 8.57 12.43
CA LYS A 195 -10.47 9.08 12.11
C LYS A 195 -10.34 10.10 10.99
N VAL A 196 -10.86 9.77 9.81
CA VAL A 196 -10.69 10.58 8.60
C VAL A 196 -12.04 11.13 8.14
N LYS A 197 -12.06 12.42 7.77
CA LYS A 197 -13.23 13.05 7.17
C LYS A 197 -13.37 12.58 5.72
N LEU A 198 -14.56 12.15 5.35
CA LEU A 198 -14.86 11.68 4.00
C LEU A 198 -15.06 12.85 3.04
N VAL A 199 -14.62 12.64 1.80
CA VAL A 199 -14.82 13.58 0.69
C VAL A 199 -15.41 12.82 -0.50
N ALA A 200 -16.46 13.38 -1.10
CA ALA A 200 -17.06 12.85 -2.32
C ALA A 200 -16.38 13.46 -3.54
N TYR A 201 -16.10 12.63 -4.54
CA TYR A 201 -15.42 13.01 -5.77
C TYR A 201 -16.28 12.70 -6.98
N ASN A 202 -16.19 13.56 -8.00
CA ASN A 202 -16.84 13.36 -9.28
C ASN A 202 -16.01 12.44 -10.22
N LYS A 203 -16.52 12.18 -11.42
CA LYS A 203 -15.83 11.37 -12.45
C LYS A 203 -14.47 11.92 -12.88
N ASP A 204 -14.29 13.24 -12.82
CA ASP A 204 -13.02 13.91 -13.12
C ASP A 204 -12.04 13.90 -11.93
N GLY A 205 -12.43 13.31 -10.79
CA GLY A 205 -11.64 13.30 -9.57
C GLY A 205 -11.62 14.62 -8.81
N LYS A 206 -12.58 15.53 -9.06
CA LYS A 206 -12.73 16.79 -8.30
C LYS A 206 -13.65 16.60 -7.09
N PRO A 207 -13.36 17.26 -5.96
CA PRO A 207 -14.21 17.18 -4.77
C PRO A 207 -15.54 17.90 -5.00
N ILE A 208 -16.62 17.32 -4.48
CA ILE A 208 -17.98 17.88 -4.53
C ILE A 208 -18.29 18.52 -3.18
N GLU A 209 -18.15 19.84 -3.06
CA GLU A 209 -18.33 20.56 -1.80
C GLU A 209 -19.79 20.55 -1.29
N THR A 210 -20.76 20.45 -2.19
CA THR A 210 -22.20 20.39 -1.85
C THR A 210 -22.65 19.04 -1.31
N ALA A 211 -21.78 18.02 -1.33
CA ALA A 211 -22.11 16.68 -0.87
C ALA A 211 -22.07 16.59 0.66
N VAL A 212 -23.17 16.14 1.26
CA VAL A 212 -23.26 15.90 2.70
C VAL A 212 -23.18 14.40 2.94
N ILE A 213 -22.13 13.95 3.63
CA ILE A 213 -21.85 12.54 3.87
C ILE A 213 -22.23 12.19 5.31
N ASN A 214 -22.95 11.10 5.50
CA ASN A 214 -23.32 10.59 6.80
C ASN A 214 -22.93 9.10 6.95
N PRO A 215 -22.08 8.73 7.92
CA PRO A 215 -21.29 9.61 8.79
C PRO A 215 -20.22 10.41 8.03
N ALA A 216 -19.96 11.65 8.47
CA ALA A 216 -18.96 12.52 7.84
C ALA A 216 -17.51 12.11 8.14
N VAL A 217 -17.30 11.37 9.24
CA VAL A 217 -15.99 10.88 9.69
C VAL A 217 -16.11 9.38 9.92
N VAL A 218 -15.13 8.64 9.43
CA VAL A 218 -15.05 7.19 9.62
C VAL A 218 -13.70 6.82 10.22
N GLU A 219 -13.67 5.70 10.94
CA GLU A 219 -12.43 5.14 11.44
C GLU A 219 -11.82 4.25 10.35
N VAL A 220 -10.57 4.50 10.01
CA VAL A 220 -9.83 3.73 9.03
C VAL A 220 -8.61 3.12 9.71
N GLU A 221 -8.47 1.82 9.55
CA GLU A 221 -7.35 1.04 10.06
C GLU A 221 -6.55 0.48 8.88
N VAL A 222 -5.26 0.83 8.81
CA VAL A 222 -4.33 0.31 7.81
C VAL A 222 -3.34 -0.61 8.52
N PRO A 223 -3.44 -1.94 8.35
CA PRO A 223 -2.50 -2.86 8.96
C PRO A 223 -1.14 -2.71 8.28
N ILE A 224 -0.08 -2.61 9.08
CA ILE A 224 1.31 -2.64 8.59
C ILE A 224 1.88 -4.00 8.91
N THR A 225 2.25 -4.77 7.90
CA THR A 225 2.74 -6.15 8.05
C THR A 225 4.14 -6.30 7.46
N SER A 226 4.86 -7.33 7.91
CA SER A 226 6.10 -7.74 7.25
C SER A 226 5.74 -8.50 5.98
N PRO A 227 6.31 -8.15 4.82
CA PRO A 227 6.05 -8.89 3.59
C PRO A 227 6.61 -10.31 3.73
N PHE A 228 5.98 -11.24 3.02
CA PHE A 228 6.37 -12.63 3.00
C PHE A 228 6.22 -13.23 1.61
N THR A 229 6.99 -14.27 1.33
CA THR A 229 6.83 -15.10 0.13
C THR A 229 6.85 -16.58 0.51
N LEU A 230 6.16 -17.40 -0.27
CA LEU A 230 6.14 -18.86 -0.10
C LEU A 230 7.03 -19.49 -1.17
N VAL A 231 8.13 -20.10 -0.75
CA VAL A 231 9.14 -20.68 -1.66
C VAL A 231 9.40 -22.16 -1.35
N PRO A 232 9.80 -22.97 -2.35
CA PRO A 232 10.19 -24.35 -2.13
C PRO A 232 11.39 -24.46 -1.17
N LEU A 233 11.34 -25.41 -0.24
CA LEU A 233 12.42 -25.72 0.69
C LEU A 233 13.29 -26.85 0.14
N GLN A 234 14.56 -26.58 -0.11
CA GLN A 234 15.52 -27.57 -0.59
C GLN A 234 16.37 -28.13 0.54
N VAL A 235 16.17 -29.39 0.89
CA VAL A 235 17.05 -30.12 1.81
C VAL A 235 18.20 -30.73 1.03
N LYS A 236 19.44 -30.47 1.46
CA LYS A 236 20.63 -31.01 0.80
C LYS A 236 21.11 -32.27 1.52
N LEU A 237 21.15 -33.38 0.80
CA LEU A 237 21.72 -34.63 1.30
C LEU A 237 23.23 -34.61 1.09
N VAL A 238 23.99 -35.00 2.11
CA VAL A 238 25.46 -35.00 2.08
C VAL A 238 25.96 -36.41 2.40
N GLY A 239 26.91 -36.88 1.60
CA GLY A 239 27.47 -38.22 1.73
C GLY A 239 26.55 -39.32 1.19
N GLU A 240 27.00 -40.55 1.32
CA GLU A 240 26.28 -41.77 0.90
C GLU A 240 26.14 -42.71 2.09
N PRO A 241 25.06 -43.52 2.17
CA PRO A 241 24.95 -44.57 3.18
C PRO A 241 26.16 -45.53 3.14
N PRO A 242 26.50 -46.17 4.27
CA PRO A 242 27.53 -47.21 4.32
C PRO A 242 27.31 -48.31 3.27
N ARG A 243 28.40 -48.97 2.89
CA ARG A 243 28.33 -50.13 1.96
C ARG A 243 27.30 -51.16 2.44
N GLY A 244 26.50 -51.69 1.51
CA GLY A 244 25.41 -52.62 1.82
C GLY A 244 24.06 -51.96 2.11
N TYR A 245 24.00 -50.61 2.11
CA TYR A 245 22.77 -49.85 2.33
C TYR A 245 22.50 -48.85 1.20
N ALA A 246 21.22 -48.59 0.97
CA ALA A 246 20.73 -47.64 -0.02
C ALA A 246 19.54 -46.85 0.52
N VAL A 247 19.38 -45.61 0.00
CA VAL A 247 18.22 -44.77 0.30
C VAL A 247 17.04 -45.25 -0.54
N ALA A 248 15.95 -45.66 0.12
CA ALA A 248 14.72 -46.02 -0.57
C ALA A 248 13.87 -44.78 -0.86
N SER A 249 13.72 -43.90 0.13
CA SER A 249 12.98 -42.66 -0.01
C SER A 249 13.42 -41.61 1.00
N VAL A 250 13.21 -40.34 0.66
CA VAL A 250 13.35 -39.21 1.57
C VAL A 250 12.06 -38.42 1.53
N ARG A 251 11.43 -38.22 2.69
CA ARG A 251 10.21 -37.43 2.82
C ARG A 251 10.45 -36.29 3.81
N GLN A 252 10.19 -35.07 3.37
CA GLN A 252 10.20 -33.89 4.24
C GLN A 252 8.76 -33.57 4.69
N SER A 253 8.62 -33.02 5.90
CA SER A 253 7.32 -32.66 6.48
C SER A 253 6.69 -31.44 5.80
N THR A 254 7.50 -30.56 5.19
CA THR A 254 7.03 -29.42 4.40
C THR A 254 7.87 -29.27 3.15
N ASP A 255 7.22 -29.10 1.99
CA ASP A 255 7.91 -28.83 0.71
C ASP A 255 8.13 -27.33 0.47
N LYS A 256 7.41 -26.48 1.21
CA LYS A 256 7.47 -25.04 1.09
C LYS A 256 7.61 -24.38 2.47
N VAL A 257 8.27 -23.24 2.49
CA VAL A 257 8.46 -22.42 3.69
C VAL A 257 8.04 -20.99 3.41
N THR A 258 7.36 -20.38 4.37
CA THR A 258 7.00 -18.96 4.32
C THR A 258 8.17 -18.16 4.86
N VAL A 259 8.67 -17.24 4.05
CA VAL A 259 9.86 -16.43 4.34
C VAL A 259 9.42 -14.99 4.55
N PHE A 260 9.62 -14.45 5.75
CA PHE A 260 9.33 -13.06 6.08
C PHE A 260 10.60 -12.22 6.01
N GLY A 261 10.58 -11.13 5.25
CA GLY A 261 11.76 -10.31 5.09
C GLY A 261 11.54 -9.09 4.19
N PRO A 262 12.59 -8.30 3.94
CA PRO A 262 12.54 -7.15 3.04
C PRO A 262 12.14 -7.56 1.60
N GLN A 263 11.27 -6.79 0.95
CA GLN A 263 10.74 -7.10 -0.38
C GLN A 263 11.84 -7.37 -1.42
N ASN A 264 12.93 -6.59 -1.41
CA ASN A 264 14.07 -6.74 -2.31
C ASN A 264 14.80 -8.10 -2.17
N VAL A 265 14.73 -8.74 -0.99
CA VAL A 265 15.24 -10.09 -0.77
C VAL A 265 14.23 -11.11 -1.28
N LEU A 266 12.95 -10.94 -0.92
CA LEU A 266 11.88 -11.88 -1.28
C LEU A 266 11.69 -11.98 -2.81
N ASP A 267 11.83 -10.88 -3.54
CA ASP A 267 11.66 -10.84 -5.01
C ASP A 267 12.76 -11.63 -5.75
N ARG A 268 13.91 -11.85 -5.12
CA ARG A 268 15.05 -12.59 -5.70
C ARG A 268 15.10 -14.05 -5.24
N LEU A 269 14.20 -14.43 -4.34
CA LEU A 269 14.23 -15.72 -3.68
C LEU A 269 13.35 -16.71 -4.44
N GLU A 270 13.97 -17.57 -5.25
CA GLU A 270 13.25 -18.62 -6.00
C GLU A 270 13.03 -19.88 -5.15
N PHE A 271 14.01 -20.22 -4.31
CA PHE A 271 13.97 -21.34 -3.38
C PHE A 271 14.70 -20.99 -2.09
N TYR A 272 14.37 -21.71 -1.02
CA TYR A 272 15.05 -21.58 0.26
C TYR A 272 16.01 -22.74 0.49
N GLU A 273 17.29 -22.42 0.69
CA GLU A 273 18.31 -23.41 1.06
C GLU A 273 18.07 -23.90 2.50
N GLY A 274 17.62 -25.13 2.62
CA GLY A 274 17.35 -25.80 3.90
C GLY A 274 18.60 -26.39 4.56
N PRO A 275 18.41 -27.11 5.67
CA PRO A 275 19.49 -27.78 6.38
C PRO A 275 20.06 -28.96 5.56
N GLN A 276 21.26 -29.38 5.96
CA GLN A 276 21.94 -30.53 5.36
C GLN A 276 21.69 -31.79 6.19
N VAL A 277 21.40 -32.92 5.53
CA VAL A 277 21.25 -34.23 6.18
C VAL A 277 22.41 -35.12 5.75
N ASN A 278 23.22 -35.57 6.70
CA ASN A 278 24.33 -36.47 6.44
C ASN A 278 23.85 -37.93 6.41
N LEU A 279 24.15 -38.64 5.31
CA LEU A 279 23.77 -40.03 5.11
C LEU A 279 24.87 -41.03 5.51
N GLY A 280 26.10 -40.56 5.76
CA GLY A 280 27.31 -41.39 5.95
C GLY A 280 27.20 -42.47 7.02
N ASP A 281 26.43 -42.21 8.08
CA ASP A 281 26.33 -43.09 9.25
C ASP A 281 24.99 -43.85 9.34
N LEU A 282 24.13 -43.71 8.32
CA LEU A 282 22.78 -44.23 8.34
C LEU A 282 22.70 -45.68 7.83
N LYS A 283 22.34 -46.61 8.73
CA LYS A 283 22.11 -48.03 8.41
C LYS A 283 20.65 -48.46 8.51
N GLU A 284 19.79 -47.61 9.06
CA GLU A 284 18.38 -47.86 9.33
C GLU A 284 17.59 -46.57 9.12
N ASP A 285 16.27 -46.70 9.07
CA ASP A 285 15.35 -45.57 8.96
C ASP A 285 15.57 -44.57 10.09
N LYS A 286 15.69 -43.29 9.73
CA LYS A 286 15.90 -42.23 10.72
C LYS A 286 15.13 -40.98 10.37
N GLU A 287 14.57 -40.40 11.41
CA GLU A 287 13.94 -39.10 11.35
C GLU A 287 14.88 -38.02 11.89
N PHE A 288 15.06 -36.96 11.11
CA PHE A 288 15.84 -35.78 11.48
C PHE A 288 14.92 -34.58 11.59
N THR A 289 14.77 -34.03 12.79
CA THR A 289 14.14 -32.71 12.96
C THR A 289 15.22 -31.65 13.04
N LEU A 290 15.33 -30.84 11.98
CA LEU A 290 16.40 -29.86 11.80
C LEU A 290 15.83 -28.44 11.75
N PRO A 291 16.42 -27.48 12.47
CA PRO A 291 16.05 -26.08 12.33
C PRO A 291 16.44 -25.55 10.95
N ILE A 292 15.58 -24.73 10.36
CA ILE A 292 15.84 -24.06 9.09
C ILE A 292 16.64 -22.78 9.41
N PRO A 293 17.92 -22.68 9.02
CA PRO A 293 18.74 -21.53 9.38
C PRO A 293 18.26 -20.28 8.64
N PRO A 294 18.04 -19.13 9.31
CA PRO A 294 17.72 -17.88 8.64
C PRO A 294 18.93 -17.39 7.82
N ARG A 295 18.72 -17.15 6.52
CA ARG A 295 19.72 -16.64 5.57
C ARG A 295 19.25 -15.32 4.98
N ASN A 296 20.15 -14.58 4.33
CA ASN A 296 19.83 -13.42 3.48
C ASN A 296 18.97 -12.32 4.16
N ASN A 297 19.20 -12.02 5.44
CA ASN A 297 18.42 -11.02 6.20
C ASN A 297 16.91 -11.32 6.30
N VAL A 298 16.54 -12.61 6.26
CA VAL A 298 15.20 -13.08 6.61
C VAL A 298 14.96 -12.85 8.09
N LYS A 299 13.81 -12.24 8.43
CA LYS A 299 13.40 -12.00 9.82
C LYS A 299 12.84 -13.25 10.48
N GLN A 300 12.01 -13.99 9.76
CA GLN A 300 11.27 -15.12 10.29
C GLN A 300 10.95 -16.13 9.18
N LEU A 301 10.88 -17.40 9.58
CA LEU A 301 10.51 -18.53 8.75
C LEU A 301 9.33 -19.25 9.40
N ASP A 302 8.41 -19.76 8.58
CA ASP A 302 7.31 -20.60 9.03
C ASP A 302 7.09 -21.77 8.06
N PRO A 303 7.34 -23.04 8.47
CA PRO A 303 7.82 -23.45 9.80
C PRO A 303 9.30 -23.11 10.04
N ASP A 304 9.73 -23.06 11.31
CA ASP A 304 11.13 -22.82 11.72
C ASP A 304 12.00 -24.09 11.71
N LYS A 305 11.35 -25.26 11.61
CA LYS A 305 11.97 -26.58 11.58
C LYS A 305 11.36 -27.43 10.48
N VAL A 306 12.17 -28.30 9.92
CA VAL A 306 11.74 -29.33 8.96
C VAL A 306 12.10 -30.70 9.52
N THR A 307 11.16 -31.63 9.39
CA THR A 307 11.37 -33.03 9.74
C THR A 307 11.61 -33.80 8.45
N VAL A 308 12.75 -34.47 8.35
CA VAL A 308 13.16 -35.25 7.20
C VAL A 308 13.25 -36.71 7.62
N ASN A 309 12.37 -37.52 7.07
CA ASN A 309 12.36 -38.96 7.25
C ASN A 309 13.12 -39.62 6.11
N VAL A 310 14.23 -40.28 6.44
CA VAL A 310 15.08 -40.99 5.48
C VAL A 310 14.87 -42.48 5.69
N THR A 311 14.36 -43.16 4.67
CA THR A 311 14.18 -44.62 4.68
C THR A 311 15.41 -45.29 4.09
N ILE A 312 16.08 -46.13 4.87
CA ILE A 312 17.28 -46.87 4.49
C ILE A 312 16.97 -48.36 4.46
N VAL A 313 17.30 -48.99 3.34
CA VAL A 313 17.11 -50.43 3.15
C VAL A 313 18.43 -51.09 2.74
N PRO A 314 18.56 -52.42 2.90
CA PRO A 314 19.68 -53.15 2.33
C PRO A 314 19.77 -52.90 0.83
N SER A 315 20.96 -52.56 0.37
CA SER A 315 21.23 -52.34 -1.04
C SER A 315 21.16 -53.66 -1.80
N VAL A 316 20.55 -53.65 -2.99
CA VAL A 316 20.64 -54.75 -3.94
C VAL A 316 21.35 -54.28 -5.20
N THR A 317 22.09 -55.19 -5.82
CA THR A 317 22.74 -54.96 -7.10
C THR A 317 21.96 -55.62 -8.22
N LYS A 318 21.79 -54.92 -9.33
CA LYS A 318 21.22 -55.48 -10.57
C LYS A 318 22.12 -55.11 -11.73
N THR A 319 22.43 -56.08 -12.57
CA THR A 319 23.12 -55.83 -13.82
C THR A 319 22.08 -55.47 -14.87
N LEU A 320 22.19 -54.26 -15.40
CA LEU A 320 21.45 -53.82 -16.56
C LEU A 320 22.30 -54.08 -17.78
N GLU A 321 21.77 -54.89 -18.68
CA GLU A 321 22.44 -55.23 -19.93
C GLU A 321 22.01 -54.28 -21.04
N ALA A 322 22.86 -54.15 -22.07
CA ALA A 322 22.54 -53.46 -23.30
C ALA A 322 22.23 -51.94 -23.16
N ILE A 323 22.92 -51.21 -22.27
CA ILE A 323 22.69 -49.77 -22.12
C ILE A 323 23.34 -49.01 -23.29
N PRO A 324 22.59 -48.19 -24.04
CA PRO A 324 23.13 -47.43 -25.15
C PRO A 324 24.09 -46.34 -24.69
N LEU A 325 25.14 -46.14 -25.49
CA LEU A 325 26.12 -45.07 -25.29
C LEU A 325 25.79 -43.88 -26.19
N SER A 326 25.61 -42.72 -25.56
CA SER A 326 25.44 -41.43 -26.24
C SER A 326 26.77 -40.71 -26.30
N ILE A 327 27.14 -40.26 -27.50
CA ILE A 327 28.34 -39.46 -27.72
C ILE A 327 27.92 -37.98 -27.67
N ILE A 328 28.62 -37.18 -26.87
CA ILE A 328 28.46 -35.72 -26.82
C ILE A 328 29.77 -35.05 -27.26
N GLY A 329 29.68 -33.86 -27.86
CA GLY A 329 30.86 -33.12 -28.32
C GLY A 329 31.33 -33.46 -29.73
N GLN A 330 30.52 -34.14 -30.55
CA GLN A 330 30.84 -34.42 -31.94
C GLN A 330 30.77 -33.12 -32.78
N ASN A 331 31.79 -32.88 -33.59
CA ASN A 331 31.91 -31.71 -34.46
C ASN A 331 31.53 -32.11 -35.91
N ASP A 332 30.88 -31.24 -36.68
CA ASP A 332 30.27 -31.57 -37.98
C ASP A 332 31.28 -32.12 -39.03
N GLY A 333 32.57 -31.84 -38.85
CA GLY A 333 33.66 -32.30 -39.72
C GLY A 333 34.19 -33.71 -39.45
N PHE A 334 33.79 -34.37 -38.36
CA PHE A 334 34.31 -35.69 -37.96
C PHE A 334 33.19 -36.71 -37.72
N ASP A 335 33.43 -37.94 -38.17
CA ASP A 335 32.59 -39.11 -37.88
C ASP A 335 33.20 -39.88 -36.71
N THR A 336 32.44 -40.00 -35.62
CA THR A 336 32.90 -40.62 -34.37
C THR A 336 32.23 -41.98 -34.23
N LYS A 337 33.04 -43.04 -34.25
CA LYS A 337 32.56 -44.41 -34.07
C LYS A 337 33.08 -44.99 -32.77
N VAL A 338 32.19 -45.61 -31.99
CA VAL A 338 32.61 -46.42 -30.84
C VAL A 338 33.22 -47.71 -31.40
N VAL A 339 34.51 -47.92 -31.12
CA VAL A 339 35.24 -49.12 -31.56
C VAL A 339 35.15 -50.20 -30.49
N LEU A 340 35.24 -49.82 -29.21
CA LEU A 340 35.06 -50.74 -28.10
C LEU A 340 34.12 -50.15 -27.04
N PRO A 341 33.06 -50.87 -26.66
CA PRO A 341 32.65 -52.21 -27.13
C PRO A 341 32.04 -52.18 -28.55
N GLU A 342 32.30 -53.23 -29.36
CA GLU A 342 31.80 -53.35 -30.75
C GLU A 342 30.27 -53.30 -30.86
N SER A 343 29.55 -53.62 -29.78
CA SER A 343 28.09 -53.57 -29.67
C SER A 343 27.54 -52.15 -29.46
N GLY A 344 28.38 -51.15 -29.17
CA GLY A 344 27.94 -49.80 -28.77
C GLY A 344 27.13 -49.78 -27.47
N GLN A 345 27.13 -50.88 -26.73
CA GLN A 345 26.33 -51.08 -25.53
C GLN A 345 27.22 -51.59 -24.40
N LEU A 346 26.98 -51.10 -23.18
CA LEU A 346 27.71 -51.53 -21.99
C LEU A 346 26.75 -52.08 -20.95
N ASN A 347 27.23 -53.08 -20.21
CA ASN A 347 26.51 -53.63 -19.07
C ASN A 347 26.93 -52.84 -17.83
N LEU A 348 25.97 -52.27 -17.11
CA LEU A 348 26.22 -51.53 -15.87
C LEU A 348 25.59 -52.28 -14.71
N THR A 349 26.37 -52.55 -13.67
CA THR A 349 25.80 -52.96 -12.39
C THR A 349 25.46 -51.72 -11.60
N VAL A 350 24.19 -51.60 -11.24
CA VAL A 350 23.68 -50.52 -10.40
C VAL A 350 23.34 -51.06 -9.02
N GLU A 351 23.55 -50.23 -8.00
CA GLU A 351 23.25 -50.53 -6.61
C GLU A 351 22.20 -49.52 -6.09
N GLY A 352 21.19 -50.02 -5.39
CA GLY A 352 20.11 -49.18 -4.86
C GLY A 352 19.11 -49.96 -4.02
N ALA A 353 18.03 -49.29 -3.62
CA ALA A 353 16.93 -49.94 -2.92
C ALA A 353 16.20 -50.93 -3.85
N LYS A 354 15.78 -52.09 -3.33
CA LYS A 354 15.14 -53.14 -4.11
C LYS A 354 13.97 -52.65 -4.97
N GLU A 355 13.09 -51.84 -4.40
CA GLU A 355 11.93 -51.30 -5.12
C GLU A 355 12.31 -50.37 -6.28
N LEU A 356 13.38 -49.59 -6.13
CA LEU A 356 13.88 -48.69 -7.17
C LEU A 356 14.55 -49.49 -8.28
N ILE A 357 15.38 -50.47 -7.91
CA ILE A 357 16.12 -51.33 -8.83
C ILE A 357 15.21 -52.27 -9.64
N ASP A 358 14.14 -52.77 -9.03
CA ASP A 358 13.16 -53.61 -9.71
C ASP A 358 12.39 -52.83 -10.79
N LYS A 359 12.06 -51.55 -10.51
CA LYS A 359 11.37 -50.65 -11.45
C LYS A 359 12.29 -50.06 -12.52
N LEU A 360 13.60 -50.07 -12.28
CA LEU A 360 14.59 -49.48 -13.17
C LEU A 360 14.68 -50.24 -14.50
N LYS A 361 14.55 -49.49 -15.60
CA LYS A 361 14.71 -50.01 -16.96
C LYS A 361 16.05 -49.59 -17.55
N PRO A 362 16.60 -50.34 -18.52
CA PRO A 362 17.81 -49.95 -19.24
C PRO A 362 17.71 -48.59 -19.95
N GLN A 363 16.49 -48.13 -20.25
CA GLN A 363 16.22 -46.83 -20.90
C GLN A 363 16.39 -45.62 -19.96
N ASP A 364 16.30 -45.84 -18.64
CA ASP A 364 16.41 -44.78 -17.63
C ASP A 364 17.88 -44.45 -17.31
N VAL A 365 18.81 -45.25 -17.87
CA VAL A 365 20.25 -45.09 -17.67
C VAL A 365 20.87 -44.73 -19.01
N GLN A 366 21.72 -43.71 -19.00
CA GLN A 366 22.45 -43.29 -20.19
C GLN A 366 23.95 -43.26 -19.90
N GLY A 367 24.72 -43.97 -20.72
CA GLY A 367 26.18 -43.82 -20.73
C GLY A 367 26.54 -42.68 -21.68
N ILE A 368 27.28 -41.70 -21.19
CA ILE A 368 27.69 -40.51 -21.93
C ILE A 368 29.20 -40.60 -22.15
N LEU A 369 29.61 -40.48 -23.40
CA LEU A 369 31.01 -40.35 -23.81
C LEU A 369 31.22 -38.92 -24.30
N ASP A 370 32.06 -38.17 -23.57
CA ASP A 370 32.44 -36.83 -23.99
C ASP A 370 33.70 -36.90 -24.87
N VAL A 371 33.54 -36.56 -26.14
CA VAL A 371 34.64 -36.49 -27.11
C VAL A 371 35.04 -35.05 -27.46
N SER A 372 34.50 -34.07 -26.73
CA SER A 372 34.82 -32.66 -26.92
C SER A 372 36.33 -32.45 -26.79
N ASN A 373 36.95 -31.89 -27.84
CA ASN A 373 38.38 -31.58 -27.94
C ASN A 373 39.35 -32.76 -28.19
N LEU A 374 38.87 -33.92 -28.63
CA LEU A 374 39.76 -35.01 -29.04
C LEU A 374 40.16 -34.90 -30.52
N PRO A 375 41.46 -35.02 -30.86
CA PRO A 375 41.91 -35.02 -32.24
C PRO A 375 41.49 -36.30 -33.00
N PRO A 376 41.62 -36.33 -34.33
CA PRO A 376 41.38 -37.55 -35.11
C PRO A 376 42.34 -38.66 -34.68
N GLY A 377 41.80 -39.85 -34.39
CA GLY A 377 42.56 -40.96 -33.85
C GLY A 377 41.74 -41.85 -32.92
N LYS A 378 42.40 -42.88 -32.37
CA LYS A 378 41.82 -43.77 -31.36
C LYS A 378 42.10 -43.21 -29.97
N HIS A 379 41.03 -42.90 -29.24
CA HIS A 379 41.10 -42.35 -27.90
C HIS A 379 40.31 -43.21 -26.92
N GLU A 380 40.91 -43.47 -25.76
CA GLU A 380 40.26 -44.15 -24.64
C GLU A 380 39.60 -43.08 -23.75
N VAL A 381 38.28 -43.10 -23.66
CA VAL A 381 37.48 -42.08 -22.96
C VAL A 381 36.71 -42.74 -21.81
N PRO A 382 36.72 -42.14 -20.60
CA PRO A 382 35.91 -42.62 -19.49
C PRO A 382 34.42 -42.41 -19.76
N VAL A 383 33.59 -43.42 -19.48
CA VAL A 383 32.14 -43.33 -19.63
C VAL A 383 31.53 -42.69 -18.39
N THR A 384 30.84 -41.57 -18.57
CA THR A 384 30.06 -40.91 -17.53
C THR A 384 28.64 -41.44 -17.55
N TRP A 385 28.15 -41.97 -16.44
CA TRP A 385 26.80 -42.54 -16.37
C TRP A 385 25.84 -41.55 -15.74
N ASN A 386 24.73 -41.27 -16.42
CA ASN A 386 23.60 -40.57 -15.85
C ASN A 386 22.64 -41.59 -15.24
N LEU A 387 22.48 -41.54 -13.91
CA LEU A 387 21.68 -42.46 -13.12
C LEU A 387 20.49 -41.72 -12.48
N PRO A 388 19.34 -42.38 -12.30
CA PRO A 388 18.21 -41.79 -11.59
C PRO A 388 18.53 -41.55 -10.10
N THR A 389 17.75 -40.69 -9.46
CA THR A 389 17.90 -40.32 -8.04
C THR A 389 17.95 -41.56 -7.14
N PHE A 390 18.87 -41.54 -6.17
CA PHE A 390 19.09 -42.62 -5.19
C PHE A 390 19.58 -43.97 -5.77
N VAL A 391 20.03 -44.00 -7.03
CA VAL A 391 20.72 -45.14 -7.64
C VAL A 391 22.19 -44.79 -7.83
N LYS A 392 23.09 -45.68 -7.38
CA LYS A 392 24.55 -45.50 -7.51
C LYS A 392 25.17 -46.59 -8.38
N LYS A 393 26.38 -46.34 -8.87
CA LYS A 393 27.17 -47.36 -9.57
C LYS A 393 27.55 -48.46 -8.59
N GLY A 394 27.55 -49.71 -9.06
CA GLY A 394 28.04 -50.84 -8.29
C GLY A 394 29.54 -50.71 -7.96
N PRO A 395 30.04 -51.47 -6.98
CA PRO A 395 31.45 -51.47 -6.61
C PRO A 395 32.37 -51.86 -7.78
N GLN A 396 33.50 -51.17 -7.93
CA GLN A 396 34.59 -51.50 -8.87
C GLN A 396 34.19 -51.61 -10.35
N GLN A 397 33.55 -50.58 -10.89
CA GLN A 397 33.29 -50.51 -12.33
C GLN A 397 33.80 -49.19 -12.92
N ASP A 398 35.03 -49.23 -13.45
CA ASP A 398 35.58 -48.20 -14.31
C ASP A 398 35.35 -48.59 -15.76
N PHE A 399 34.37 -47.95 -16.41
CA PHE A 399 34.11 -48.18 -17.82
C PHE A 399 34.92 -47.21 -18.65
N LYS A 400 35.84 -47.78 -19.45
CA LYS A 400 36.55 -47.05 -20.50
C LYS A 400 36.05 -47.55 -21.84
N ALA A 401 35.70 -46.63 -22.72
CA ALA A 401 35.30 -46.93 -24.08
C ALA A 401 36.33 -46.37 -25.05
N THR A 402 36.67 -47.13 -26.09
CA THR A 402 37.57 -46.63 -27.16
C THR A 402 36.72 -46.07 -28.28
N VAL A 403 36.90 -44.79 -28.56
CA VAL A 403 36.28 -44.10 -29.68
C VAL A 403 37.33 -43.85 -30.77
N GLU A 404 36.95 -44.05 -32.02
CA GLU A 404 37.76 -43.69 -33.17
C GLU A 404 37.08 -42.51 -33.87
N ILE A 405 37.80 -41.40 -33.91
CA ILE A 405 37.36 -40.16 -34.56
C ILE A 405 38.01 -40.14 -35.94
N SER A 406 37.19 -40.27 -36.98
CA SER A 406 37.62 -40.23 -38.38
C SER A 406 37.14 -38.94 -39.05
N ALA A 407 37.89 -38.40 -40.00
CA ALA A 407 37.42 -37.26 -40.79
C ALA A 407 36.34 -37.75 -41.78
N LYS A 408 35.22 -37.04 -41.88
CA LYS A 408 34.16 -37.36 -42.85
C LYS A 408 34.75 -37.32 -44.28
N PRO A 409 34.52 -38.31 -45.15
CA PRO A 409 35.05 -38.27 -46.52
C PRO A 409 34.31 -37.17 -47.29
N GLY A 410 34.96 -36.01 -47.44
CA GLY A 410 34.40 -34.85 -48.13
C GLY A 410 35.00 -33.49 -47.75
N LYS A 411 35.75 -33.37 -46.65
CA LYS A 411 36.52 -32.15 -46.35
C LYS A 411 37.92 -32.51 -45.86
N GLN A 412 38.87 -32.30 -46.77
CA GLN A 412 40.30 -32.42 -46.58
C GLN A 412 40.77 -31.65 -45.33
N PRO A 413 41.56 -32.24 -44.44
CA PRO A 413 42.21 -31.49 -43.38
C PRO A 413 43.20 -30.52 -44.03
N GLU A 414 42.99 -29.22 -43.88
CA GLU A 414 44.03 -28.24 -44.18
C GLU A 414 45.21 -28.52 -43.24
N THR A 415 46.35 -28.77 -43.86
CA THR A 415 47.63 -28.99 -43.20
C THR A 415 48.01 -27.72 -42.45
N PRO A 416 48.48 -27.79 -41.19
CA PRO A 416 48.99 -26.60 -40.50
C PRO A 416 50.16 -26.00 -41.29
N PRO A 417 50.27 -24.66 -41.41
CA PRO A 417 51.41 -24.05 -42.09
C PRO A 417 52.70 -24.47 -41.41
N ALA A 418 53.65 -24.95 -42.20
CA ALA A 418 54.98 -25.32 -41.73
C ALA A 418 55.65 -24.13 -41.05
N THR A 419 56.15 -24.36 -39.83
CA THR A 419 56.97 -23.44 -39.06
C THR A 419 58.21 -23.03 -39.89
N PRO A 420 58.57 -21.74 -39.99
CA PRO A 420 59.74 -21.32 -40.76
C PRO A 420 61.04 -21.86 -40.13
N PRO A 421 62.11 -22.12 -40.91
CA PRO A 421 63.37 -22.61 -40.37
C PRO A 421 64.04 -21.54 -39.50
N ALA A 422 64.61 -21.98 -38.37
CA ALA A 422 65.41 -21.16 -37.48
C ALA A 422 66.67 -20.64 -38.18
N THR A 423 66.90 -19.33 -38.06
CA THR A 423 68.10 -18.63 -38.53
C THR A 423 69.35 -19.12 -37.76
N PRO A 424 70.49 -19.39 -38.41
CA PRO A 424 71.70 -19.83 -37.70
C PRO A 424 72.35 -18.69 -36.90
N PRO A 425 73.04 -18.98 -35.79
CA PRO A 425 73.74 -17.98 -35.01
C PRO A 425 75.01 -17.51 -35.73
N ALA A 426 75.20 -16.19 -35.79
CA ALA A 426 76.46 -15.60 -36.22
C ALA A 426 77.44 -15.54 -35.04
N ALA A 427 78.62 -16.14 -35.22
CA ALA A 427 79.84 -15.90 -34.43
C ALA A 427 81.06 -16.33 -35.27
N PRO A 428 82.28 -15.80 -35.04
CA PRO A 428 82.70 -14.88 -33.98
C PRO A 428 82.95 -13.44 -34.43
#